data_AF-A0A259FE50-F1
#
_entry.id   AF-A0A259FE50-F1
#
_cell.length_a   1.000
_cell.length_b   1.000
_cell.length_c   1.000
_cell.angle_alpha   90.00
_cell.angle_beta   90.00
_cell.angle_gamma   90.00
#
_symmetry.space_group_name_H-M   'P 1'
#
loop_
_entity.id
_entity.type
_entity.pdbx_description
1 polymer ?
#
loop_
_entity_poly.entity_id
_entity_poly.type
_entity_poly.pdbx_seq_one_letter_code
_entity_poly.pdbx_strand_id
1 'polypeptide(L)'
;MTALFQQGWARGVSLATAITLMLLVTLFPLPLTMADGSPISHSVLMLIMWGLSAGFVHGVGFVPHNRILRVLLGAVVAWALMGVGLVFYLRYFF
;
A
#
# COMPACT_ATOMS: atom_id res chain seq x y z
N MET A 1 -13.96 -9.60 8.85
CA MET A 1 -13.81 -8.65 7.74
C MET A 1 -15.13 -8.61 7.01
N THR A 2 -15.76 -7.45 6.96
CA THR A 2 -17.13 -7.27 6.44
C THR A 2 -17.22 -7.69 4.97
N ALA A 3 -18.39 -8.22 4.56
CA ALA A 3 -18.61 -8.71 3.20
C ALA A 3 -18.29 -7.67 2.10
N LEU A 4 -18.37 -6.38 2.43
CA LEU A 4 -18.06 -5.25 1.55
C LEU A 4 -16.61 -5.26 1.04
N PHE A 5 -15.63 -5.57 1.90
CA PHE A 5 -14.22 -5.58 1.49
C PHE A 5 -13.85 -6.78 0.60
N GLN A 6 -14.67 -7.84 0.61
CA GLN A 6 -14.42 -9.04 -0.18
C GLN A 6 -14.98 -8.95 -1.61
N GLN A 7 -15.71 -7.88 -1.93
CA GLN A 7 -16.32 -7.71 -3.25
C GLN A 7 -15.25 -7.49 -4.34
N GLY A 8 -15.58 -7.89 -5.57
CA GLY A 8 -14.64 -7.81 -6.70
C GLY A 8 -14.10 -6.39 -6.94
N TRP A 9 -14.92 -5.36 -6.76
CA TRP A 9 -14.49 -3.97 -6.92
C TRP A 9 -13.46 -3.56 -5.86
N ALA A 10 -13.62 -3.98 -4.61
CA ALA A 10 -12.70 -3.64 -3.52
C ALA A 10 -11.34 -4.31 -3.74
N ARG A 11 -11.33 -5.54 -4.25
CA ARG A 11 -10.12 -6.23 -4.70
C ARG A 11 -9.47 -5.52 -5.88
N GLY A 12 -10.26 -5.12 -6.87
CA GLY A 12 -9.80 -4.34 -8.03
C GLY A 12 -9.13 -3.02 -7.61
N VAL A 13 -9.74 -2.28 -6.67
CA VAL A 13 -9.16 -1.05 -6.12
C VAL A 13 -7.84 -1.34 -5.40
N SER A 14 -7.78 -2.36 -4.54
CA SER A 14 -6.53 -2.77 -3.89
C SER A 14 -5.43 -3.11 -4.90
N LEU A 15 -5.74 -3.87 -5.95
CA LEU A 15 -4.76 -4.29 -6.93
C LEU A 15 -4.28 -3.11 -7.77
N ALA A 16 -5.21 -2.29 -8.28
CA ALA A 16 -4.87 -1.12 -9.08
C ALA A 16 -4.00 -0.14 -8.29
N THR A 17 -4.38 0.17 -7.03
CA THR A 17 -3.59 1.06 -6.17
C THR A 17 -2.22 0.49 -5.83
N ALA A 18 -2.11 -0.81 -5.56
CA ALA A 18 -0.83 -1.47 -5.33
C ALA A 18 0.09 -1.42 -6.55
N ILE A 19 -0.44 -1.69 -7.75
CA ILE A 19 0.33 -1.60 -9.01
C ILE A 19 0.77 -0.17 -9.26
N THR A 20 -0.12 0.81 -9.11
CA THR A 20 0.22 2.23 -9.29
C THR A 20 1.32 2.65 -8.33
N LEU A 21 1.20 2.35 -7.04
CA LEU A 21 2.24 2.69 -6.07
C LEU A 21 3.54 1.92 -6.30
N MET A 22 3.49 0.65 -6.71
CA MET A 22 4.69 -0.12 -7.08
C MET A 22 5.44 0.57 -8.21
N LEU A 23 4.75 0.97 -9.27
CA LEU A 23 5.34 1.68 -10.40
C LEU A 23 5.91 3.03 -9.96
N LEU A 24 5.17 3.78 -9.15
CA LEU A 24 5.65 5.06 -8.62
C LEU A 24 6.92 4.89 -7.78
N VAL A 25 6.93 3.97 -6.80
CA VAL A 25 8.10 3.72 -5.93
C VAL A 25 9.31 3.27 -6.74
N THR A 26 9.10 2.47 -7.78
CA THR A 26 10.19 1.89 -8.58
C THR A 26 10.74 2.87 -9.62
N LEU A 27 9.86 3.60 -10.31
CA LEU A 27 10.23 4.46 -11.44
C LEU A 27 10.47 5.92 -11.03
N PHE A 28 9.85 6.36 -9.93
CA PHE A 28 9.90 7.74 -9.44
C PHE A 28 10.17 7.74 -7.92
N PRO A 29 11.41 7.47 -7.47
CA PRO A 29 11.73 7.40 -6.05
C PRO A 29 11.92 8.77 -5.38
N LEU A 30 12.12 9.84 -6.16
CA LEU A 30 12.36 11.20 -5.66
C LEU A 30 11.30 11.70 -4.63
N PRO A 31 9.99 11.44 -4.79
CA PRO A 31 8.99 11.82 -3.78
C PRO A 31 9.12 11.11 -2.44
N LEU A 32 9.98 10.09 -2.32
CA LEU A 32 10.29 9.38 -1.08
C LEU A 32 11.57 9.91 -0.41
N THR A 33 11.89 11.18 -0.64
CA THR A 33 12.93 11.91 0.08
C THR A 33 12.32 13.02 0.93
N MET A 34 13.11 13.50 1.88
CA MET A 34 12.80 14.62 2.77
C MET A 34 13.25 15.93 2.12
N ALA A 35 12.82 17.07 2.69
CA ALA A 35 13.13 18.40 2.13
C ALA A 35 14.63 18.73 2.08
N ASP A 36 15.44 18.07 2.91
CA ASP A 36 16.90 18.19 2.93
C ASP A 36 17.59 17.24 1.92
N GLY A 37 16.82 16.50 1.12
CA GLY A 37 17.30 15.53 0.15
C GLY A 37 17.64 14.16 0.75
N SER A 38 17.53 13.97 2.07
CA SER A 38 17.75 12.67 2.69
C SER A 38 16.59 11.70 2.37
N PRO A 39 16.82 10.37 2.34
CA PRO A 39 15.75 9.41 2.16
C PRO A 39 14.75 9.44 3.33
N ILE A 40 13.49 9.05 3.08
CA ILE A 40 12.56 8.77 4.18
C ILE A 40 13.13 7.72 5.13
N SER A 41 12.71 7.76 6.40
CA SER A 41 13.14 6.76 7.38
C SER A 41 12.81 5.33 6.91
N HIS A 42 13.71 4.40 7.20
CA HIS A 42 13.53 2.99 6.81
C HIS A 42 12.21 2.40 7.35
N SER A 43 11.82 2.77 8.57
CA SER A 43 10.56 2.34 9.17
C SER A 43 9.33 2.79 8.36
N VAL A 44 9.32 4.01 7.85
CA VAL A 44 8.23 4.51 6.99
C VAL A 44 8.22 3.75 5.66
N LEU A 45 9.38 3.54 5.05
CA LEU A 45 9.48 2.74 3.84
C LEU A 45 8.93 1.32 4.05
N MET A 46 9.27 0.68 5.17
CA MET A 46 8.75 -0.64 5.54
C MET A 46 7.22 -0.66 5.68
N LEU A 47 6.62 0.40 6.23
CA LEU A 47 5.15 0.53 6.30
C LEU A 47 4.54 0.64 4.90
N ILE A 48 5.12 1.41 3.99
CA ILE A 48 4.66 1.51 2.60
C ILE A 48 4.78 0.16 1.90
N MET A 49 5.90 -0.54 2.06
CA MET A 49 6.13 -1.88 1.48
C MET A 49 5.16 -2.93 2.03
N TRP A 50 4.82 -2.84 3.31
CA TRP A 50 3.77 -3.67 3.89
C TRP A 50 2.40 -3.35 3.28
N GLY A 51 2.05 -2.06 3.13
CA GLY A 51 0.84 -1.64 2.43
C GLY A 51 0.72 -2.22 1.02
N LEU A 52 1.79 -2.16 0.24
CA LEU A 52 1.89 -2.77 -1.09
C LEU A 52 1.66 -4.28 -1.04
N SER A 53 2.35 -4.97 -0.14
CA SER A 53 2.21 -6.43 0.02
C SER A 53 0.79 -6.85 0.38
N ALA A 54 0.15 -6.14 1.32
CA ALA A 54 -1.24 -6.34 1.70
C ALA A 54 -2.19 -6.01 0.53
N GLY A 55 -1.90 -4.97 -0.24
CA GLY A 55 -2.65 -4.57 -1.43
C GLY A 55 -2.64 -5.64 -2.52
N PHE A 56 -1.49 -6.25 -2.80
CA PHE A 56 -1.38 -7.39 -3.71
C PHE A 56 -2.13 -8.61 -3.19
N VAL A 57 -1.91 -9.01 -1.92
CA VAL A 57 -2.58 -10.16 -1.30
C VAL A 57 -4.10 -10.02 -1.35
N HIS A 58 -4.61 -8.87 -0.93
CA HIS A 58 -6.05 -8.60 -0.98
C HIS A 58 -6.56 -8.49 -2.43
N GLY A 59 -5.80 -7.82 -3.30
CA GLY A 59 -6.18 -7.53 -4.68
C GLY A 59 -6.32 -8.77 -5.57
N VAL A 60 -5.45 -9.76 -5.40
CA VAL A 60 -5.58 -11.05 -6.12
C VAL A 60 -6.65 -11.98 -5.50
N GLY A 61 -7.20 -11.61 -4.34
CA GLY A 61 -8.22 -12.38 -3.65
C GLY A 61 -7.67 -13.54 -2.79
N PHE A 62 -6.37 -13.53 -2.46
CA PHE A 62 -5.78 -14.53 -1.57
C PHE A 62 -6.26 -14.32 -0.14
N VAL A 63 -6.72 -15.40 0.51
CA VAL A 63 -7.20 -15.36 1.90
C VAL A 63 -6.30 -16.21 2.80
N PRO A 64 -5.47 -15.61 3.67
CA PRO A 64 -4.62 -16.36 4.58
C PRO A 64 -5.42 -17.23 5.57
N HIS A 65 -4.93 -18.45 5.81
CA HIS A 65 -5.46 -19.35 6.83
C HIS A 65 -5.20 -18.82 8.24
N ASN A 66 -4.00 -18.31 8.51
CA ASN A 66 -3.65 -17.69 9.79
C ASN A 66 -4.44 -16.38 9.99
N ARG A 67 -5.18 -16.30 11.10
CA ARG A 67 -6.03 -15.14 11.44
C ARG A 67 -5.25 -13.84 11.58
N ILE A 68 -4.03 -13.90 12.13
CA ILE A 68 -3.17 -12.72 12.28
C ILE A 68 -2.82 -12.17 10.91
N LEU A 69 -2.28 -13.03 10.02
CA LEU A 69 -1.93 -12.63 8.66
C LEU A 69 -3.14 -12.15 7.86
N ARG A 70 -4.32 -12.73 8.08
CA ARG A 70 -5.56 -12.26 7.44
C ARG A 70 -5.89 -10.81 7.81
N VAL A 71 -5.63 -10.39 9.03
CA VAL A 71 -5.83 -8.99 9.46
C VAL A 71 -4.73 -8.11 8.90
N LEU A 72 -3.46 -8.50 9.09
CA LEU A 72 -2.30 -7.72 8.68
C LEU A 72 -2.19 -7.52 7.15
N LEU A 73 -2.73 -8.45 6.36
CA LEU A 73 -2.69 -8.40 4.89
C LEU A 73 -4.08 -8.13 4.26
N GLY A 74 -5.05 -7.66 5.07
CA GLY A 74 -6.38 -7.36 4.58
C GLY A 74 -6.54 -5.94 4.02
N ALA A 75 -7.70 -5.70 3.41
CA ALA A 75 -8.03 -4.45 2.71
C ALA A 75 -7.75 -3.17 3.53
N VAL A 76 -8.19 -3.15 4.80
CA VAL A 76 -8.08 -1.96 5.65
C VAL A 76 -6.63 -1.59 5.91
N VAL A 77 -5.79 -2.59 6.23
CA VAL A 77 -4.35 -2.37 6.45
C VAL A 77 -3.67 -1.96 5.14
N ALA A 78 -4.01 -2.64 4.04
CA ALA A 78 -3.50 -2.30 2.72
C ALA A 78 -3.77 -0.83 2.36
N TRP A 79 -5.02 -0.38 2.44
CA TRP A 79 -5.41 0.98 2.06
C TRP A 79 -4.82 2.03 2.98
N ALA A 80 -4.81 1.80 4.29
CA ALA A 80 -4.22 2.73 5.25
C ALA A 80 -2.72 2.95 4.97
N LEU A 81 -1.97 1.86 4.78
CA LEU A 81 -0.52 1.93 4.57
C LEU A 81 -0.15 2.40 3.15
N MET A 82 -0.90 2.01 2.11
CA MET A 82 -0.74 2.58 0.77
C MET A 82 -1.06 4.07 0.75
N GLY A 83 -2.03 4.52 1.56
CA GLY A 83 -2.35 5.92 1.75
C GLY A 83 -1.15 6.74 2.26
N VAL A 84 -0.32 6.16 3.15
CA VAL A 84 0.93 6.82 3.59
C VAL A 84 1.84 7.09 2.39
N GLY A 85 2.08 6.10 1.54
CA GLY A 85 2.88 6.27 0.32
C GLY A 85 2.28 7.34 -0.60
N LEU A 86 0.96 7.29 -0.83
CA LEU A 86 0.26 8.29 -1.65
C LEU A 86 0.45 9.71 -1.13
N VAL A 87 0.44 9.93 0.20
CA VAL A 87 0.66 11.25 0.81
C VAL A 87 2.04 11.81 0.45
N PHE A 88 3.09 10.98 0.43
CA PHE A 88 4.42 11.43 0.00
C PHE A 88 4.43 11.90 -1.45
N TYR A 89 3.81 11.12 -2.36
CA TYR A 89 3.69 11.51 -3.76
C TYR A 89 2.89 12.79 -3.93
N LEU A 90 1.75 12.94 -3.25
CA LEU A 90 0.94 14.15 -3.35
C LEU A 90 1.67 15.39 -2.83
N ARG A 91 2.35 15.30 -1.68
CA ARG A 91 3.13 16.41 -1.09
C ARG A 91 4.31 16.87 -1.95
N TYR A 92 4.82 15.99 -2.80
CA TYR A 92 5.94 16.34 -3.68
C TYR A 92 5.48 17.13 -4.90
N PHE A 93 4.28 16.85 -5.42
CA PHE A 93 3.77 17.47 -6.66
C PHE A 93 2.88 18.70 -6.44
N PHE A 94 2.30 18.89 -5.24
CA PHE A 94 1.39 19.98 -4.89
C PHE A 94 1.89 20.72 -3.65
#